data_AF-A0A1Y3XEQ4-F1
#
_entry.id   AF-A0A1Y3XEQ4-F1
#
_cell.length_a   1.000
_cell.length_b   1.000
_cell.length_c   1.000
_cell.angle_alpha   90.00
_cell.angle_beta   90.00
_cell.angle_gamma   90.00
#
_symmetry.space_group_name_H-M   'P 1'
#
loop_
_entity.id
_entity.type
_entity.pdbx_description
1 polymer ?
#
loop_
_entity_poly.entity_id
_entity_poly.type
_entity_poly.pdbx_seq_one_letter_code
_entity_poly.pdbx_strand_id
1 'polypeptide(L)'
;MRQYITDAVLLLDDICQQDYKVFYNKAFQMTHDPEESRDIVQAAFENTLKIIQKGKTILSTREDISRYLMRITINLGKTYYKKKYHPNFQVDSVEDMEQAFDALARENSLFDFDDKYRVVDLWDLIEKSSARLPRRSKEYFMWRLYYGLDDNEIAVIMGVKRASLCVLKNRTLNHLRNEMKKCLGGD
;
A
#
# COMPACT_ATOMS: atom_id res chain seq x y z
N MET A 1 2.00 19.42 23.91
CA MET A 1 3.06 18.98 22.97
C MET A 1 3.63 17.61 23.33
N ARG A 2 4.12 17.34 24.57
CA ARG A 2 4.58 15.98 24.96
C ARG A 2 3.51 14.89 24.89
N GLN A 3 2.30 15.18 25.39
CA GLN A 3 1.18 14.22 25.34
C GLN A 3 0.85 13.83 23.89
N TYR A 4 0.71 14.83 23.01
CA TYR A 4 0.49 14.64 21.58
C TYR A 4 1.52 13.72 20.90
N ILE A 5 2.82 13.95 21.15
CA ILE A 5 3.89 13.12 20.58
C ILE A 5 3.75 11.67 21.08
N THR A 6 3.42 11.50 22.36
CA THR A 6 3.21 10.17 22.96
C THR A 6 2.06 9.45 22.29
N ASP A 7 0.92 10.13 22.12
CA ASP A 7 -0.28 9.56 21.50
C ASP A 7 -0.03 9.18 20.03
N ALA A 8 0.64 10.05 19.26
CA ALA A 8 0.99 9.78 17.86
C ALA A 8 2.00 8.63 17.70
N VAL A 9 2.95 8.49 18.63
CA VAL A 9 3.89 7.35 18.65
C VAL A 9 3.14 6.04 18.94
N LEU A 10 2.19 6.05 19.87
CA LEU A 10 1.37 4.87 20.17
C LEU A 10 0.52 4.45 18.97
N LEU A 11 -0.03 5.42 18.22
CA LEU A 11 -0.75 5.15 16.98
C LEU A 11 0.16 4.56 15.91
N LEU A 12 1.40 5.05 15.77
CA LEU A 12 2.37 4.49 14.82
C LEU A 12 2.74 3.05 15.18
N ASP A 13 2.89 2.74 16.47
CA ASP A 13 3.18 1.39 16.95
C ASP A 13 2.00 0.42 16.66
N ASP A 14 0.75 0.85 16.91
CA ASP A 14 -0.44 0.07 16.54
C ASP A 14 -0.51 -0.20 15.03
N ILE A 15 -0.24 0.80 14.19
CA ILE A 15 -0.17 0.64 12.73
C ILE A 15 0.94 -0.35 12.34
N CYS A 16 2.09 -0.32 13.02
CA CYS A 16 3.17 -1.27 12.80
C CYS A 16 2.72 -2.70 13.14
N GLN A 17 1.99 -2.90 14.23
CA GLN A 17 1.57 -4.24 14.62
C GLN A 17 0.44 -4.80 13.74
N GLN A 18 -0.54 -3.96 13.38
CA GLN A 18 -1.75 -4.43 12.68
C GLN A 18 -1.63 -4.34 11.14
N ASP A 19 -0.98 -3.30 10.62
CA ASP A 19 -1.08 -2.93 9.22
C ASP A 19 0.26 -3.04 8.47
N TYR A 20 1.36 -3.48 9.10
CA TYR A 20 2.69 -3.62 8.47
C TYR A 20 2.65 -4.33 7.11
N LYS A 21 1.85 -5.40 7.04
CA LYS A 21 1.70 -6.21 5.83
C LYS A 21 1.19 -5.41 4.63
N VAL A 22 0.37 -4.41 4.85
CA VAL A 22 -0.17 -3.54 3.80
C VAL A 22 0.97 -2.73 3.15
N PHE A 23 1.86 -2.16 3.97
CA PHE A 23 3.01 -1.40 3.50
C PHE A 23 4.07 -2.30 2.86
N TYR A 24 4.34 -3.46 3.47
CA TYR A 24 5.24 -4.48 2.91
C TYR A 24 4.79 -4.96 1.54
N ASN A 25 3.53 -5.34 1.39
CA ASN A 25 2.99 -5.77 0.10
C ASN A 25 3.12 -4.66 -0.95
N LYS A 26 2.95 -3.39 -0.54
CA LYS A 26 3.13 -2.27 -1.46
C LYS A 26 4.58 -2.10 -1.89
N ALA A 27 5.54 -2.18 -0.97
CA ALA A 27 6.96 -2.12 -1.28
C ALA A 27 7.39 -3.30 -2.18
N PHE A 28 6.92 -4.51 -1.87
CA PHE A 28 7.22 -5.72 -2.62
C PHE A 28 6.72 -5.69 -4.07
N GLN A 29 5.53 -5.13 -4.31
CA GLN A 29 5.03 -4.90 -5.67
C GLN A 29 5.95 -4.00 -6.51
N MET A 30 6.82 -3.20 -5.88
CA MET A 30 7.71 -2.27 -6.57
C MET A 30 9.13 -2.83 -6.71
N THR A 31 9.65 -3.45 -5.66
CA THR A 31 11.04 -3.96 -5.63
C THR A 31 11.18 -5.37 -6.17
N HIS A 32 10.13 -6.20 -6.03
CA HIS A 32 10.15 -7.65 -6.24
C HIS A 32 11.28 -8.36 -5.47
N ASP A 33 11.70 -7.77 -4.35
CA ASP A 33 12.78 -8.28 -3.50
C ASP A 33 12.32 -8.22 -2.03
N PRO A 34 12.26 -9.36 -1.32
CA PRO A 34 11.78 -9.40 0.06
C PRO A 34 12.60 -8.57 1.04
N GLU A 35 13.93 -8.57 0.94
CA GLU A 35 14.80 -7.84 1.88
C GLU A 35 14.67 -6.33 1.64
N GLU A 36 14.73 -5.90 0.38
CA GLU A 36 14.58 -4.49 0.02
C GLU A 36 13.19 -3.95 0.37
N SER A 37 12.17 -4.81 0.32
CA SER A 37 10.82 -4.46 0.76
C SER A 37 10.77 -4.19 2.26
N ARG A 38 11.44 -5.02 3.07
CA ARG A 38 11.53 -4.79 4.52
C ARG A 38 12.28 -3.52 4.82
N ASP A 39 13.40 -3.28 4.12
CA ASP A 39 14.22 -2.08 4.30
C ASP A 39 13.45 -0.81 3.95
N ILE A 40 12.69 -0.80 2.85
CA ILE A 40 11.85 0.33 2.47
C ILE A 40 10.79 0.61 3.52
N VAL A 41 10.10 -0.42 4.01
CA VAL A 41 9.05 -0.24 5.01
C VAL A 41 9.65 0.23 6.33
N GLN A 42 10.76 -0.36 6.77
CA GLN A 42 11.48 0.07 7.95
C GLN A 42 11.88 1.55 7.85
N ALA A 43 12.50 1.95 6.74
CA ALA A 43 12.85 3.34 6.49
C ALA A 43 11.61 4.25 6.48
N ALA A 44 10.46 3.79 5.98
CA ALA A 44 9.23 4.56 6.01
C ALA A 44 8.72 4.79 7.45
N PHE A 45 8.75 3.76 8.29
CA PHE A 45 8.39 3.88 9.71
C PHE A 45 9.36 4.79 10.47
N GLU A 46 10.67 4.65 10.26
CA GLU A 46 11.69 5.49 10.90
C GLU A 46 11.53 6.98 10.53
N ASN A 47 11.26 7.28 9.26
CA ASN A 47 11.03 8.65 8.81
C ASN A 47 9.75 9.24 9.42
N THR A 48 8.69 8.44 9.49
CA THR A 48 7.42 8.85 10.10
C THR A 48 7.61 9.13 11.59
N LEU A 49 8.35 8.28 12.31
CA LEU A 49 8.69 8.47 13.72
C LEU A 49 9.47 9.77 13.95
N LYS A 50 10.51 10.03 13.14
CA LYS A 50 11.31 11.27 13.23
C LYS A 50 10.43 12.52 13.10
N ILE A 51 9.44 12.48 12.22
CA ILE A 51 8.56 13.63 11.99
C ILE A 51 7.57 13.85 13.13
N ILE A 52 7.03 12.76 13.68
CA ILE A 52 6.21 12.82 14.89
C ILE A 52 7.02 13.41 16.06
N GLN A 53 8.27 12.99 16.23
CA GLN A 53 9.17 13.50 17.27
C GLN A 53 9.55 14.98 17.07
N LYS A 54 9.65 15.45 15.81
CA LYS A 54 9.79 16.89 15.47
C LYS A 54 8.54 17.71 15.85
N GLY A 55 7.45 17.07 16.28
CA GLY A 55 6.24 17.75 16.76
C GLY A 55 5.37 18.33 15.65
N LYS A 56 5.50 17.85 14.41
CA LYS A 56 4.63 18.29 13.30
C LYS A 56 3.20 17.82 13.56
N THR A 57 2.28 18.75 13.80
CA THR A 57 0.86 18.50 14.12
C THR A 57 0.03 17.90 12.97
N ILE A 58 0.62 17.72 11.80
CA ILE A 58 -0.06 17.10 10.64
C ILE A 58 -0.30 15.60 10.81
N LEU A 59 0.31 14.94 11.79
CA LEU A 59 0.20 13.49 12.04
C LEU A 59 -0.55 13.22 13.35
N SER A 60 -1.77 13.74 13.45
CA SER A 60 -2.56 13.71 14.68
C SER A 60 -3.50 12.52 14.82
N THR A 61 -3.78 11.84 13.72
CA THR A 61 -4.72 10.71 13.68
C THR A 61 -4.06 9.48 13.09
N ARG A 62 -4.64 8.30 13.37
CA ARG A 62 -4.21 7.01 12.80
C ARG A 62 -4.22 7.09 11.27
N GLU A 63 -5.25 7.70 10.69
CA GLU A 63 -5.40 7.83 9.25
C GLU A 63 -4.33 8.73 8.62
N ASP A 64 -4.00 9.84 9.27
CA ASP A 64 -2.95 10.74 8.79
C ASP A 64 -1.59 10.06 8.79
N ILE A 65 -1.29 9.31 9.86
CA ILE A 65 -0.05 8.53 9.98
C ILE A 65 0.01 7.44 8.90
N SER A 66 -1.05 6.64 8.74
CA SER A 66 -1.09 5.58 7.71
C SER A 66 -0.97 6.13 6.29
N ARG A 67 -1.65 7.25 5.99
CA ARG A 67 -1.57 7.92 4.67
C ARG A 67 -0.16 8.44 4.41
N TYR A 68 0.45 9.06 5.42
CA TYR A 68 1.81 9.58 5.35
C TYR A 68 2.83 8.45 5.13
N LEU A 69 2.71 7.37 5.89
CA LEU A 69 3.56 6.19 5.81
C LEU A 69 3.46 5.48 4.45
N MET A 70 2.24 5.32 3.91
CA MET A 70 2.02 4.76 2.57
C MET A 70 2.70 5.60 1.49
N ARG A 71 2.62 6.93 1.62
CA ARG A 71 3.23 7.86 0.67
C ARG A 71 4.75 7.80 0.70
N ILE A 72 5.36 7.72 1.89
CA ILE A 72 6.81 7.49 2.00
C ILE A 72 7.20 6.14 1.41
N THR A 73 6.48 5.08 1.74
CA THR A 73 6.73 3.73 1.21
C THR A 73 6.76 3.71 -0.32
N ILE A 74 5.78 4.36 -0.96
CA ILE A 74 5.73 4.48 -2.43
C ILE A 74 6.90 5.32 -2.96
N ASN A 75 7.25 6.42 -2.29
CA ASN A 75 8.34 7.28 -2.75
C ASN A 75 9.70 6.56 -2.66
N LEU A 76 9.98 5.90 -1.54
CA LEU A 76 11.18 5.09 -1.37
C LEU A 76 11.24 3.95 -2.40
N GLY A 77 10.13 3.26 -2.64
CA GLY A 77 10.05 2.25 -3.71
C GLY A 77 10.30 2.82 -5.10
N LYS A 78 9.80 4.03 -5.42
CA LYS A 78 10.08 4.70 -6.71
C LYS A 78 11.55 5.08 -6.83
N THR A 79 12.14 5.60 -5.76
CA THR A 79 13.56 5.95 -5.71
C THR A 79 14.43 4.70 -5.90
N TYR A 80 14.09 3.61 -5.21
CA TYR A 80 14.75 2.32 -5.38
C TYR A 80 14.70 1.83 -6.82
N TYR A 81 13.50 1.81 -7.42
CA TYR A 81 13.31 1.41 -8.81
C TYR A 81 14.14 2.28 -9.76
N LYS A 82 14.13 3.60 -9.58
CA LYS A 82 14.93 4.51 -10.41
C LYS A 82 16.43 4.25 -10.25
N LYS A 83 16.93 4.05 -9.04
CA LYS A 83 18.36 3.74 -8.79
C LYS A 83 18.79 2.41 -9.42
N LYS A 84 17.92 1.40 -9.38
CA LYS A 84 18.18 0.06 -9.93
C LYS A 84 18.20 0.04 -11.46
N TYR A 85 17.32 0.80 -12.11
CA TYR A 85 17.13 0.76 -13.57
C TYR A 85 17.69 1.99 -14.33
N HIS A 86 18.07 3.06 -13.62
CA HIS A 86 18.71 4.26 -14.17
C HIS A 86 19.96 4.61 -13.36
N PRO A 87 21.14 4.08 -13.74
CA PRO A 87 22.39 4.26 -13.00
C PRO A 87 22.85 5.73 -12.86
N ASN A 88 22.33 6.62 -13.70
CA ASN A 88 22.63 8.06 -13.68
C ASN A 88 21.68 8.87 -12.78
N PHE A 89 20.75 8.22 -12.06
CA PHE A 89 19.83 8.90 -11.15
C PHE A 89 20.51 9.11 -9.78
N GLN A 90 21.01 10.31 -9.54
CA GLN A 90 21.46 10.76 -8.22
C GLN A 90 20.27 11.39 -7.48
N VAL A 91 19.97 10.88 -6.27
CA VAL A 91 19.10 11.57 -5.32
C VAL A 91 20.04 12.20 -4.29
N ASP A 92 20.18 13.51 -4.37
CA ASP A 92 20.95 14.27 -3.40
C ASP A 92 20.15 14.35 -2.10
N SER A 93 20.47 13.47 -1.16
CA SER A 93 20.00 13.50 0.24
C SER A 93 18.51 13.28 0.53
N VAL A 94 18.23 12.90 1.79
CA VAL A 94 16.89 12.71 2.35
C VAL A 94 16.20 14.05 2.61
N GLU A 95 16.96 15.16 2.73
CA GLU A 95 16.41 16.51 2.86
C GLU A 95 15.66 16.99 1.61
N ASP A 96 16.06 16.58 0.41
CA ASP A 96 15.35 16.89 -0.83
C ASP A 96 13.96 16.21 -0.91
N MET A 97 13.79 15.08 -0.21
CA MET A 97 12.48 14.45 -0.05
C MET A 97 11.55 15.26 0.87
N GLU A 98 12.07 15.93 1.91
CA GLU A 98 11.26 16.82 2.76
C GLU A 98 10.78 18.06 1.97
N GLN A 99 11.64 18.67 1.14
CA GLN A 99 11.26 19.83 0.32
C GLN A 99 10.31 19.46 -0.83
N ALA A 100 10.55 18.33 -1.51
CA ALA A 100 9.61 17.80 -2.51
C ALA A 100 8.24 17.49 -1.90
N PHE A 101 8.20 17.09 -0.62
CA PHE A 101 6.97 16.85 0.11
C PHE A 101 6.20 18.15 0.42
N ASP A 102 6.87 19.20 0.90
CA ASP A 102 6.24 20.50 1.15
C ASP A 102 5.73 21.19 -0.14
N ALA A 103 6.37 20.91 -1.28
CA ALA A 103 5.91 21.33 -2.59
C ALA A 103 4.68 20.52 -3.06
N LEU A 104 4.72 19.18 -2.97
CA LEU A 104 3.59 18.32 -3.35
C LEU A 104 2.41 18.39 -2.37
N ALA A 105 2.63 18.72 -1.09
CA ALA A 105 1.55 18.92 -0.12
C ALA A 105 0.75 20.20 -0.42
N ARG A 106 1.39 21.21 -1.02
CA ARG A 106 0.71 22.41 -1.54
C ARG A 106 -0.04 22.13 -2.84
N GLU A 107 0.40 21.16 -3.64
CA GLU A 107 -0.22 20.79 -4.92
C GLU A 107 -1.36 19.76 -4.78
N ASN A 108 -1.38 18.96 -3.70
CA ASN A 108 -2.33 17.86 -3.48
C ASN A 108 -3.54 18.22 -2.58
N SER A 109 -4.04 19.45 -2.64
CA SER A 109 -5.42 19.75 -2.19
C SER A 109 -6.52 19.01 -2.99
N LEU A 110 -6.13 18.09 -3.89
CA LEU A 110 -6.98 17.29 -4.77
C LEU A 110 -7.34 15.89 -4.22
N PHE A 111 -6.76 15.43 -3.12
CA PHE A 111 -7.22 14.22 -2.42
C PHE A 111 -8.04 14.61 -1.20
N ASP A 112 -9.31 14.87 -1.48
CA ASP A 112 -10.32 15.43 -0.59
C ASP A 112 -10.64 14.53 0.62
N PHE A 113 -11.12 15.18 1.67
CA PHE A 113 -11.19 14.78 3.09
C PHE A 113 -12.26 13.72 3.43
N ASP A 114 -12.73 12.93 2.45
CA ASP A 114 -13.96 12.13 2.53
C ASP A 114 -13.75 10.60 2.59
N ASP A 115 -12.50 10.14 2.74
CA ASP A 115 -12.13 8.72 2.52
C ASP A 115 -12.47 7.77 3.69
N LYS A 116 -12.80 8.28 4.89
CA LYS A 116 -12.99 7.42 6.08
C LYS A 116 -14.27 6.57 6.02
N TYR A 117 -15.32 7.08 5.36
CA TYR A 117 -16.54 6.30 5.09
C TYR A 117 -16.36 5.36 3.89
N ARG A 118 -15.53 5.75 2.90
CA ARG A 118 -15.22 4.92 1.73
C ARG A 118 -14.40 3.67 2.03
N VAL A 119 -13.48 3.70 3.00
CA VAL A 119 -12.58 2.55 3.28
C VAL A 119 -13.32 1.39 3.96
N VAL A 120 -14.27 1.67 4.86
CA VAL A 120 -15.13 0.65 5.48
C VAL A 120 -16.05 0.04 4.41
N ASP A 121 -16.63 0.87 3.54
CA ASP A 121 -17.43 0.42 2.41
C ASP A 121 -16.63 -0.42 1.40
N LEU A 122 -15.35 -0.11 1.20
CA LEU A 122 -14.50 -0.81 0.24
C LEU A 122 -14.15 -2.23 0.68
N TRP A 123 -13.86 -2.46 1.96
CA TRP A 123 -13.58 -3.80 2.47
C TRP A 123 -14.83 -4.68 2.44
N ASP A 124 -15.97 -4.13 2.86
CA ASP A 124 -17.28 -4.77 2.75
C ASP A 124 -17.60 -5.13 1.29
N LEU A 125 -17.31 -4.21 0.36
CA LEU A 125 -17.47 -4.41 -1.07
C LEU A 125 -16.54 -5.50 -1.61
N ILE A 126 -15.27 -5.52 -1.20
CA ILE A 126 -14.27 -6.54 -1.58
C ILE A 126 -14.69 -7.91 -1.03
N GLU A 127 -15.17 -7.99 0.21
CA GLU A 127 -15.63 -9.23 0.81
C GLU A 127 -16.87 -9.78 0.10
N LYS A 128 -17.91 -8.94 -0.09
CA LYS A 128 -19.14 -9.31 -0.81
C LYS A 128 -18.87 -9.72 -2.25
N SER A 129 -18.01 -9.00 -2.96
CA SER A 129 -17.68 -9.30 -4.36
C SER A 129 -16.78 -10.54 -4.49
N SER A 130 -15.81 -10.72 -3.58
CA SER A 130 -14.92 -11.88 -3.59
C SER A 130 -15.59 -13.18 -3.15
N ALA A 131 -16.64 -13.11 -2.32
CA ALA A 131 -17.46 -14.25 -1.93
C ALA A 131 -18.14 -14.94 -3.13
N ARG A 132 -18.46 -14.15 -4.18
CA ARG A 132 -19.15 -14.61 -5.39
C ARG A 132 -18.19 -15.01 -6.52
N LEU A 133 -16.88 -14.95 -6.29
CA LEU A 133 -15.90 -15.41 -7.27
C LEU A 133 -15.97 -16.92 -7.48
N PRO A 134 -15.78 -17.41 -8.72
CA PRO A 134 -15.54 -18.82 -8.98
C PRO A 134 -14.35 -19.34 -8.16
N ARG A 135 -14.42 -20.58 -7.66
CA ARG A 135 -13.45 -21.16 -6.71
C ARG A 135 -11.97 -20.90 -7.07
N ARG A 136 -11.57 -21.17 -8.31
CA ARG A 136 -10.19 -20.94 -8.80
C ARG A 136 -9.80 -19.46 -8.81
N SER A 137 -10.74 -18.58 -9.16
CA SER A 137 -10.53 -17.12 -9.17
C SER A 137 -10.42 -16.57 -7.75
N LYS A 138 -11.25 -17.09 -6.83
CA LYS A 138 -11.18 -16.77 -5.40
C LYS A 138 -9.82 -17.17 -4.85
N GLU A 139 -9.38 -18.40 -5.11
CA GLU A 139 -8.07 -18.90 -4.66
C GLU A 139 -6.91 -18.01 -5.14
N TYR A 140 -6.83 -17.68 -6.44
CA TYR A 140 -5.86 -16.71 -6.97
C TYR A 140 -5.93 -15.36 -6.24
N PHE A 141 -7.15 -14.82 -6.06
CA PHE A 141 -7.36 -13.53 -5.43
C PHE A 141 -6.94 -13.52 -3.95
N MET A 142 -7.20 -14.60 -3.22
CA MET A 142 -6.81 -14.74 -1.81
C MET A 142 -5.29 -14.82 -1.65
N TRP A 143 -4.60 -15.58 -2.52
CA TRP A 143 -3.13 -15.60 -2.53
C TRP A 143 -2.54 -14.22 -2.77
N ARG A 144 -3.12 -13.47 -3.71
CA ARG A 144 -2.69 -12.10 -4.00
C ARG A 144 -3.00 -11.11 -2.88
N LEU A 145 -4.20 -11.17 -2.33
CA LEU A 145 -4.71 -10.22 -1.32
C LEU A 145 -4.06 -10.45 0.04
N TYR A 146 -4.08 -11.69 0.51
CA TYR A 146 -3.59 -12.01 1.84
C TYR A 146 -2.10 -12.30 1.88
N TYR A 147 -1.47 -12.75 0.81
CA TYR A 147 -0.05 -13.15 0.86
C TYR A 147 0.85 -12.32 -0.07
N GLY A 148 0.28 -11.42 -0.88
CA GLY A 148 1.05 -10.51 -1.72
C GLY A 148 1.81 -11.19 -2.87
N LEU A 149 1.55 -12.48 -3.11
CA LEU A 149 2.33 -13.31 -4.03
C LEU A 149 2.23 -12.84 -5.48
N ASP A 150 3.33 -12.99 -6.22
CA ASP A 150 3.38 -12.64 -7.63
C ASP A 150 2.73 -13.74 -8.52
N ASP A 151 2.53 -13.43 -9.81
CA ASP A 151 1.87 -14.35 -10.73
C ASP A 151 2.70 -15.63 -10.98
N ASN A 152 3.98 -15.65 -10.62
CA ASN A 152 4.87 -16.79 -10.80
C ASN A 152 4.76 -17.74 -9.61
N GLU A 153 4.80 -17.20 -8.40
CA GLU A 153 4.63 -17.89 -7.13
C GLU A 153 3.23 -18.52 -7.06
N ILE A 154 2.21 -17.76 -7.45
CA ILE A 154 0.83 -18.27 -7.48
C ILE A 154 0.68 -19.37 -8.54
N ALA A 155 1.36 -19.26 -9.70
CA ALA A 155 1.31 -20.31 -10.73
C ALA A 155 1.89 -21.63 -10.22
N VAL A 156 3.00 -21.57 -9.48
CA VAL A 156 3.63 -22.73 -8.83
C VAL A 156 2.69 -23.33 -7.79
N ILE A 157 2.15 -22.52 -6.87
CA ILE A 157 1.25 -22.97 -5.79
C ILE A 157 -0.03 -23.60 -6.35
N MET A 158 -0.61 -22.99 -7.38
CA MET A 158 -1.83 -23.50 -8.01
C MET A 158 -1.59 -24.65 -8.99
N GLY A 159 -0.33 -25.05 -9.22
CA GLY A 159 0.04 -26.12 -10.13
C GLY A 159 -0.37 -25.85 -11.58
N VAL A 160 -0.32 -24.59 -12.03
CA VAL A 160 -0.73 -24.17 -13.37
C VAL A 160 0.41 -23.48 -14.12
N LYS A 161 0.35 -23.51 -15.46
CA LYS A 161 1.29 -22.75 -16.29
C LYS A 161 1.02 -21.24 -16.16
N ARG A 162 2.07 -20.41 -16.25
CA ARG A 162 1.95 -18.94 -16.22
C ARG A 162 0.91 -18.38 -17.21
N ALA A 163 0.87 -18.92 -18.42
CA ALA A 163 -0.12 -18.52 -19.43
C ALA A 163 -1.56 -18.78 -18.94
N SER A 164 -1.80 -19.92 -18.30
CA SER A 164 -3.10 -20.26 -17.69
C SER A 164 -3.42 -19.37 -16.50
N LEU A 165 -2.42 -19.00 -15.70
CA LEU A 165 -2.62 -18.06 -14.60
C LEU A 165 -2.94 -16.63 -15.09
N CYS A 166 -2.31 -16.17 -16.17
CA CYS A 166 -2.63 -14.88 -16.79
C CYS A 166 -4.11 -14.82 -17.23
N VAL A 167 -4.61 -15.89 -17.84
CA VAL A 167 -6.04 -16.01 -18.19
C VAL A 167 -6.91 -16.01 -16.93
N LEU A 168 -6.52 -16.77 -15.89
CA LEU A 168 -7.24 -16.82 -14.62
C LEU A 168 -7.29 -15.46 -13.92
N LYS A 169 -6.18 -14.72 -13.89
CA LYS A 169 -6.06 -13.35 -13.38
C LYS A 169 -7.03 -12.42 -14.10
N ASN A 170 -7.00 -12.40 -15.44
CA ASN A 170 -7.88 -11.53 -16.22
C ASN A 170 -9.36 -11.86 -15.97
N ARG A 171 -9.72 -13.15 -15.92
CA ARG A 171 -11.07 -13.58 -15.55
C ARG A 171 -11.45 -13.15 -14.13
N THR A 172 -10.54 -13.30 -13.18
CA THR A 172 -10.74 -12.91 -11.77
C THR A 172 -11.01 -11.42 -11.64
N LEU A 173 -10.19 -10.57 -12.28
CA LEU A 173 -10.36 -9.12 -12.27
C LEU A 173 -11.67 -8.69 -12.95
N ASN A 174 -12.04 -9.33 -14.06
CA ASN A 174 -13.30 -9.05 -14.74
C ASN A 174 -14.51 -9.45 -13.88
N HIS A 175 -14.46 -10.60 -13.22
CA HIS A 175 -15.51 -11.02 -12.28
C HIS A 175 -15.62 -10.08 -11.09
N LEU A 176 -14.50 -9.72 -10.45
CA LEU A 176 -14.49 -8.76 -9.34
C LEU A 176 -15.09 -7.42 -9.76
N ARG A 177 -14.68 -6.90 -10.93
CA ARG A 177 -15.23 -5.64 -11.46
C ARG A 177 -16.75 -5.71 -11.65
N ASN A 178 -17.25 -6.81 -12.21
CA ASN A 178 -18.69 -6.99 -12.43
C ASN A 178 -19.46 -7.14 -11.11
N GLU A 179 -18.93 -7.89 -10.15
CA GLU A 179 -19.58 -8.05 -8.85
C GLU A 179 -19.54 -6.77 -8.01
N MET A 180 -18.45 -6.00 -8.09
CA MET A 180 -18.36 -4.68 -7.45
C MET A 180 -19.37 -3.70 -8.04
N LYS A 181 -19.55 -3.67 -9.38
CA LYS A 181 -20.58 -2.84 -10.02
C LYS A 181 -21.99 -3.15 -9.51
N LYS A 182 -22.34 -4.44 -9.40
CA LYS A 182 -23.63 -4.88 -8.85
C LYS A 182 -23.81 -4.47 -7.39
N CYS A 183 -22.77 -4.61 -6.58
CA CYS A 183 -22.83 -4.24 -5.16
C CYS A 183 -22.94 -2.71 -4.96
N LEU A 184 -22.49 -1.92 -5.93
CA LEU A 184 -22.62 -0.45 -5.94
C LEU A 184 -23.93 0.04 -6.59
N GLY A 185 -24.85 -0.86 -6.96
CA GLY A 185 -26.15 -0.50 -7.54
C GLY A 185 -26.11 -0.03 -9.00
N GLY A 186 -25.03 -0.33 -9.73
CA GLY A 186 -24.95 -0.05 -11.16
C GLY A 186 -25.49 -1.22 -11.98
N ASP A 187 -26.63 -0.99 -12.66
CA ASP A 187 -27.08 -1.78 -13.82
C ASP A 187 -26.12 -1.62 -15.01
#